data_AF-A0A3N3ZRW5-F1
#
_entry.id   AF-A0A3N3ZRW5-F1
#
_cell.length_a   1.000
_cell.length_b   1.000
_cell.length_c   1.000
_cell.angle_alpha   90.00
_cell.angle_beta   90.00
_cell.angle_gamma   90.00
#
_symmetry.space_group_name_H-M   'P 1'
#
loop_
_entity.id
_entity.type
_entity.pdbx_description
1 polymer ?
#
loop_
_entity_poly.entity_id
_entity_poly.type
_entity_poly.pdbx_seq_one_letter_code
_entity_poly.pdbx_strand_id
1 'polypeptide(L)'
;MIEEIHIRDLGVITDAVLPLGPGLSILSGETGAGKTMVVTALDMLLGHRADAGAVRTGADKALAEAVVTVPADHAAVALVEDAGGDVDREPGENGTATLQLSRTVAAAGRSRAHVGGRGAPVARLGEIGETLVAVHGQSDQLRLTSAAAQRHALDTYATVHASGDFPQLLGTYRQTLQEFETTRAELREIREKVRERALEAQSLQVALEEIDAVEPQPGEDVELDAESQKLTHLESLRTAATTAHAALNGDDAEPDAPAAVVLVAAAQNALDQESDADPELEDLAKRVRELSILVNDVAGDLSGYAAGLDEDGPARLAEVESRRAALRSLTRTYGADITEVLEFARTARERLETLVEDPHREEELAERLEELERELTAQALALTDRRRAAAEALCTSVRAELGALAMPNAALVVEVEPTESFDRNGRDRVEFLLRPHAEATPRPLGKGASGGELSRLMLALEVVLAAVDPVPTFVFDEVDSGVGGKAAVEIGRRLKMLAQHVQVLVVTHLPQVAAFADEHILVSKSSDSTVSDVRVLDNDERVVELARMLAGHEDSRAAREHAQELLNNAVLPESHGS
;
A
#
# COMPACT_ATOMS: atom_id res chain seq x y z
N MET A 1 -5.95 28.93 14.84
CA MET A 1 -4.96 29.77 15.55
C MET A 1 -4.65 29.16 16.89
N ILE A 2 -3.42 29.34 17.37
CA ILE A 2 -3.00 29.01 18.74
C ILE A 2 -3.41 30.18 19.62
N GLU A 3 -4.15 29.93 20.69
CA GLU A 3 -4.59 30.97 21.65
C GLU A 3 -3.61 31.16 22.79
N GLU A 4 -2.98 30.07 23.23
CA GLU A 4 -2.07 30.09 24.36
C GLU A 4 -1.06 28.94 24.23
N ILE A 5 0.19 29.20 24.64
CA ILE A 5 1.21 28.17 24.86
C ILE A 5 1.70 28.26 26.30
N HIS A 6 1.62 27.15 27.03
CA HIS A 6 2.19 27.02 28.37
C HIS A 6 3.46 26.16 28.32
N ILE A 7 4.56 26.72 28.82
CA ILE A 7 5.89 26.07 28.85
C ILE A 7 6.33 25.96 30.30
N ARG A 8 6.76 24.76 30.72
CA ARG A 8 7.32 24.53 32.05
C ARG A 8 8.58 23.67 32.01
N ASP A 9 9.58 24.09 32.77
CA ASP A 9 10.88 23.43 32.96
C ASP A 9 11.61 23.05 31.66
N LEU A 10 11.52 23.92 30.65
CA LEU A 10 12.18 23.75 29.35
C LEU A 10 13.38 24.70 29.23
N GLY A 11 14.59 24.12 29.28
CA GLY A 11 15.87 24.83 29.21
C GLY A 11 16.00 25.90 30.30
N VAL A 12 15.95 27.16 29.90
CA VAL A 12 16.04 28.32 30.80
C VAL A 12 14.68 28.80 31.31
N ILE A 13 13.57 28.25 30.81
CA ILE A 13 12.21 28.64 31.19
C ILE A 13 11.76 27.77 32.37
N THR A 14 11.35 28.40 33.47
CA THR A 14 10.78 27.70 34.63
C THR A 14 9.30 27.44 34.41
N ASP A 15 8.53 28.51 34.17
CA ASP A 15 7.10 28.49 33.95
C ASP A 15 6.80 29.75 33.14
N ALA A 16 6.18 29.63 31.96
CA ALA A 16 5.83 30.75 31.11
C ALA A 16 4.53 30.46 30.38
N VAL A 17 3.61 31.43 30.39
CA VAL A 17 2.36 31.38 29.61
C VAL A 17 2.47 32.46 28.54
N LEU A 18 2.40 32.03 27.29
CA LEU A 18 2.44 32.91 26.13
C LEU A 18 1.01 33.02 25.58
N PRO A 19 0.27 34.09 25.92
CA PRO A 19 -0.96 34.39 25.20
C PRO A 19 -0.58 34.71 23.75
N LEU A 20 -1.29 34.12 22.81
CA LEU A 20 -1.11 34.33 21.38
C LEU A 20 -2.45 34.76 20.78
N GLY A 21 -2.45 35.89 20.08
CA GLY A 21 -3.60 36.38 19.35
C GLY A 21 -3.56 36.08 17.85
N PRO A 22 -4.66 36.34 17.11
CA PRO A 22 -4.58 36.49 15.66
C PRO A 22 -3.65 37.64 15.28
N GLY A 23 -3.15 37.65 14.05
CA GLY A 23 -2.24 38.69 13.58
C GLY A 23 -0.76 38.35 13.78
N LEU A 24 0.08 39.38 13.88
CA LEU A 24 1.54 39.27 13.94
C LEU A 24 2.04 39.36 15.39
N SER A 25 2.45 38.21 15.93
CA SER A 25 3.15 38.11 17.21
C SER A 25 4.66 38.14 17.00
N ILE A 26 5.36 39.04 17.68
CA ILE A 26 6.82 39.15 17.64
C ILE A 26 7.43 38.71 18.97
N LEU A 27 8.39 37.80 18.90
CA LEU A 27 9.23 37.41 20.03
C LEU A 27 10.61 38.09 19.94
N SER A 28 10.90 39.02 20.85
CA SER A 28 12.20 39.69 20.99
C SER A 28 12.86 39.37 22.33
N GLY A 29 14.07 39.89 22.56
CA GLY A 29 14.79 39.72 23.82
C GLY A 29 16.29 39.53 23.68
N GLU A 30 16.98 39.62 24.82
CA GLU A 30 18.44 39.60 24.94
C GLU A 30 19.01 38.17 24.90
N THR A 31 18.30 37.20 25.49
CA THR A 31 18.81 35.82 25.56
C THR A 31 18.41 35.04 24.31
N GLY A 32 19.41 34.62 23.52
CA GLY A 32 19.19 33.65 22.43
C GLY A 32 18.56 32.35 22.95
N ALA A 33 18.99 31.86 24.11
CA ALA A 33 18.50 30.62 24.72
C ALA A 33 16.98 30.65 25.01
N GLY A 34 16.44 31.75 25.54
CA GLY A 34 15.00 31.84 25.86
C GLY A 34 14.10 31.79 24.62
N LYS A 35 14.50 32.50 23.54
CA LYS A 35 13.77 32.48 22.26
C LYS A 35 13.80 31.09 21.62
N THR A 36 14.96 30.44 21.61
CA THR A 36 15.09 29.06 21.12
C THR A 36 14.22 28.08 21.91
N MET A 37 14.05 28.26 23.23
CA MET A 37 13.17 27.40 24.03
C MET A 37 11.69 27.56 23.67
N VAL A 38 11.23 28.76 23.30
CA VAL A 38 9.86 28.95 22.81
C VAL A 38 9.64 28.22 21.48
N VAL A 39 10.58 28.33 20.53
CA VAL A 39 10.54 27.56 19.27
C VAL A 39 10.60 26.06 19.54
N THR A 40 11.44 25.62 20.49
CA THR A 40 11.53 24.21 20.90
C THR A 40 10.20 23.70 21.49
N ALA A 41 9.47 24.53 22.24
CA ALA A 41 8.15 24.16 22.78
C ALA A 41 7.11 23.98 21.66
N LEU A 42 7.16 24.82 20.62
CA LEU A 42 6.34 24.64 19.41
C LEU A 42 6.71 23.34 18.70
N ASP A 43 7.99 23.07 18.47
CA ASP A 43 8.44 21.79 17.88
C ASP A 43 7.99 20.58 18.70
N MET A 44 7.99 20.71 20.03
CA MET A 44 7.44 19.69 20.91
C MET A 44 5.95 19.46 20.64
N LEU A 45 5.15 20.52 20.57
CA LEU A 45 3.71 20.47 20.32
C LEU A 45 3.35 19.97 18.91
N LEU A 46 4.26 20.11 17.95
CA LEU A 46 4.14 19.59 16.59
C LEU A 46 4.66 18.15 16.45
N GLY A 47 4.98 17.47 17.56
CA GLY A 47 5.35 16.05 17.53
C GLY A 47 6.80 15.76 17.09
N HIS A 48 7.66 16.78 16.93
CA HIS A 48 9.04 16.59 16.47
C HIS A 48 9.95 15.90 17.47
N ARG A 49 11.17 15.56 17.09
CA ARG A 49 12.09 14.94 18.05
C ARG A 49 12.43 15.94 19.15
N ALA A 50 12.07 15.61 20.39
CA ALA A 50 12.42 16.42 21.56
C ALA A 50 13.63 15.80 22.27
N ASP A 51 14.62 16.62 22.60
CA ASP A 51 15.82 16.20 23.32
C ASP A 51 15.57 16.22 24.84
N ALA A 52 15.99 15.17 25.54
CA ALA A 52 16.00 15.15 27.00
C ALA A 52 16.95 16.22 27.57
N GLY A 53 17.97 16.62 26.82
CA GLY A 53 18.85 17.74 27.17
C GLY A 53 18.15 19.10 27.21
N ALA A 54 16.96 19.23 26.60
CA ALA A 54 16.13 20.43 26.73
C ALA A 54 15.39 20.49 28.08
N VAL A 55 15.36 19.41 28.86
CA VAL A 55 14.78 19.46 30.22
C VAL A 55 15.71 20.27 31.11
N ARG A 56 15.12 21.24 31.83
CA ARG A 56 15.86 22.12 32.73
C ARG A 56 16.66 21.31 33.77
N THR A 57 17.90 21.73 34.02
CA THR A 57 18.75 21.13 35.05
C THR A 57 18.07 21.16 36.41
N GLY A 58 17.90 19.98 37.02
CA GLY A 58 17.25 19.82 38.33
C GLY A 58 15.73 19.57 38.28
N ALA A 59 15.12 19.60 37.09
CA ALA A 59 13.72 19.20 36.90
C ALA A 59 13.62 17.74 36.41
N ASP A 60 12.52 17.07 36.78
CA ASP A 60 12.27 15.68 36.37
C ASP A 60 11.74 15.57 34.92
N LYS A 61 11.08 16.62 34.43
CA LYS A 61 10.40 16.67 33.13
C LYS A 61 10.18 18.11 32.66
N ALA A 62 10.14 18.29 31.33
CA ALA A 62 9.65 19.50 30.67
C ALA A 62 8.23 19.27 30.11
N LEU A 63 7.45 20.35 30.01
CA LEU A 63 6.07 20.37 29.52
C LEU A 63 5.90 21.51 28.51
N ALA A 64 5.21 21.22 27.41
CA ALA A 64 4.62 22.20 26.51
C ALA A 64 3.14 21.86 26.33
N GLU A 65 2.25 22.82 26.53
CA GLU A 65 0.80 22.72 26.30
C GLU A 65 0.36 23.85 25.38
N ALA A 66 -0.65 23.60 24.55
CA ALA A 66 -1.27 24.62 23.73
C ALA A 66 -2.78 24.44 23.66
N VAL A 67 -3.47 25.57 23.62
CA VAL A 67 -4.89 25.68 23.27
C VAL A 67 -4.97 26.20 21.84
N VAL A 68 -5.63 25.44 20.97
CA VAL A 68 -5.73 25.76 19.54
C VAL A 68 -7.18 25.78 19.12
N THR A 69 -7.61 26.87 18.49
CA THR A 69 -8.96 27.02 17.94
C THR A 69 -8.93 26.95 16.42
N VAL A 70 -9.75 26.09 15.85
CA VAL A 70 -9.87 25.83 14.40
C VAL A 70 -11.34 25.84 13.96
N PRO A 71 -11.63 25.94 12.64
CA PRO A 71 -12.97 25.65 12.12
C PRO A 71 -13.44 24.25 12.54
N ALA A 72 -14.74 24.09 12.81
CA ALA A 72 -15.29 22.83 13.32
C ALA A 72 -15.14 21.64 12.35
N ASP A 73 -14.96 21.90 11.05
CA ASP A 73 -14.74 20.92 9.98
C ASP A 73 -13.26 20.68 9.65
N HIS A 74 -12.33 21.33 10.39
CA HIS A 74 -10.90 21.19 10.16
C HIS A 74 -10.41 19.76 10.43
N ALA A 75 -9.48 19.26 9.60
CA ALA A 75 -8.98 17.89 9.67
C ALA A 75 -8.42 17.49 11.05
N ALA A 76 -7.81 18.45 11.77
CA ALA A 76 -7.32 18.26 13.14
C ALA A 76 -8.40 17.75 14.11
N VAL A 77 -9.67 18.15 13.93
CA VAL A 77 -10.78 17.73 14.80
C VAL A 77 -10.99 16.22 14.71
N ALA A 78 -11.10 15.69 13.48
CA ALA A 78 -11.24 14.26 13.25
C ALA A 78 -10.03 13.47 13.77
N LEU A 79 -8.81 13.98 13.56
CA LEU A 79 -7.58 13.33 14.06
C LEU A 79 -7.52 13.23 15.59
N VAL A 80 -8.04 14.23 16.31
CA VAL A 80 -8.13 14.21 17.78
C VAL A 80 -9.19 13.21 18.24
N GLU A 81 -10.36 13.19 17.62
CA GLU A 81 -11.45 12.26 17.95
C GLU A 81 -11.09 10.80 17.64
N ASP A 82 -10.40 10.54 16.53
CA ASP A 82 -9.89 9.22 16.17
C ASP A 82 -8.85 8.70 17.18
N ALA A 83 -8.14 9.61 17.85
CA ALA A 83 -7.25 9.29 18.97
C ALA A 83 -8.01 9.10 20.29
N GLY A 84 -9.33 9.29 20.29
CA GLY A 84 -10.22 9.21 21.44
C GLY A 84 -10.22 10.45 22.33
N GLY A 85 -9.61 11.55 21.89
CA GLY A 85 -9.56 12.83 22.60
C GLY A 85 -10.85 13.64 22.48
N ASP A 86 -11.10 14.50 23.46
CA ASP A 86 -12.27 15.39 23.48
C ASP A 86 -11.96 16.72 22.77
N VAL A 87 -12.95 17.26 22.07
CA VAL A 87 -12.91 18.56 21.38
C VAL A 87 -14.09 19.39 21.84
N ASP A 88 -13.83 20.63 22.27
CA ASP A 88 -14.90 21.56 22.62
C ASP A 88 -15.42 22.24 21.34
N ARG A 89 -16.70 22.11 21.03
CA ARG A 89 -17.30 22.60 19.78
C ARG A 89 -18.32 23.68 20.06
N GLU A 90 -18.14 24.82 19.40
CA GLU A 90 -19.14 25.88 19.38
C GLU A 90 -20.07 25.70 18.17
N PRO A 91 -21.36 25.43 18.37
CA PRO A 91 -22.30 25.25 17.26
C PRO A 91 -22.64 26.57 16.56
N GLY A 92 -22.69 26.58 15.22
CA GLY A 92 -23.09 27.71 14.39
C GLY A 92 -22.71 27.53 12.91
N GLU A 93 -23.17 28.40 12.01
CA GLU A 93 -22.78 28.39 10.57
C GLU A 93 -21.26 28.57 10.36
N ASN A 94 -20.57 29.22 11.32
CA ASN A 94 -19.12 29.32 11.39
C ASN A 94 -18.60 28.71 12.71
N GLY A 95 -19.08 27.51 13.05
CA GLY A 95 -18.70 26.84 14.29
C GLY A 95 -17.18 26.64 14.40
N THR A 96 -16.65 26.83 15.60
CA THR A 96 -15.25 26.61 15.93
C THR A 96 -15.10 25.38 16.82
N ALA A 97 -13.90 24.82 16.83
CA ALA A 97 -13.48 23.74 17.70
C ALA A 97 -12.20 24.12 18.43
N THR A 98 -12.18 23.93 19.75
CA THR A 98 -11.01 24.17 20.60
C THR A 98 -10.38 22.83 21.00
N LEU A 99 -9.09 22.73 20.73
CA LEU A 99 -8.25 21.54 20.91
C LEU A 99 -7.19 21.81 21.99
N GLN A 100 -7.00 20.86 22.88
CA GLN A 100 -5.90 20.89 23.85
C GLN A 100 -4.80 19.90 23.42
N LEU A 101 -3.60 20.42 23.19
CA LEU A 101 -2.42 19.63 22.84
C LEU A 101 -1.41 19.74 23.96
N SER A 102 -0.79 18.63 24.36
CA SER A 102 0.32 18.68 25.30
C SER A 102 1.39 17.63 25.02
N ARG A 103 2.62 17.98 25.37
CA ARG A 103 3.75 17.06 25.33
C ARG A 103 4.62 17.22 26.55
N THR A 104 4.96 16.08 27.14
CA THR A 104 5.89 15.99 28.26
C THR A 104 7.13 15.20 27.85
N VAL A 105 8.31 15.67 28.24
CA VAL A 105 9.59 14.97 28.03
C VAL A 105 10.27 14.83 29.39
N ALA A 106 10.49 13.59 29.83
CA ALA A 106 11.21 13.34 31.07
C ALA A 106 12.72 13.47 30.87
N ALA A 107 13.46 13.87 31.91
CA ALA A 107 14.93 13.93 31.89
C ALA A 107 15.57 12.56 31.56
N ALA A 108 14.86 11.46 31.89
CA ALA A 108 15.26 10.09 31.55
C ALA A 108 14.97 9.71 30.07
N GLY A 109 14.49 10.64 29.23
CA GLY A 109 14.26 10.45 27.79
C GLY A 109 12.87 9.95 27.39
N ARG A 110 11.99 9.60 28.34
CA ARG A 110 10.62 9.18 28.03
C ARG A 110 9.75 10.39 27.64
N SER A 111 9.23 10.38 26.42
CA SER A 111 8.26 11.39 25.94
C SER A 111 6.83 10.84 25.96
N ARG A 112 5.85 11.71 26.25
CA ARG A 112 4.41 11.42 26.23
C ARG A 112 3.68 12.57 25.54
N ALA A 113 2.75 12.26 24.67
CA ALA A 113 1.87 13.22 24.02
C ALA A 113 0.42 13.01 24.48
N HIS A 114 -0.34 14.10 24.58
CA HIS A 114 -1.78 14.06 24.77
C HIS A 114 -2.46 14.98 23.78
N VAL A 115 -3.62 14.55 23.29
CA VAL A 115 -4.48 15.29 22.38
C VAL A 115 -5.91 15.21 22.91
N GLY A 116 -6.58 16.34 23.07
CA GLY A 116 -7.91 16.41 23.67
C GLY A 116 -7.98 15.77 25.07
N GLY A 117 -6.94 15.97 25.90
CA GLY A 117 -6.84 15.40 27.24
C GLY A 117 -6.53 13.89 27.32
N ARG A 118 -6.35 13.20 26.19
CA ARG A 118 -6.09 11.75 26.12
C ARG A 118 -4.69 11.46 25.62
N GLY A 119 -4.06 10.42 26.20
CA GLY A 119 -2.72 10.00 25.78
C GLY A 119 -2.74 9.41 24.37
N ALA A 120 -1.83 9.87 23.50
CA ALA A 120 -1.72 9.43 22.11
C ALA A 120 -0.26 9.17 21.71
N PRO A 121 -0.03 8.40 20.63
CA PRO A 121 1.30 8.30 20.01
C PRO A 121 1.80 9.67 19.55
N VAL A 122 3.10 9.92 19.66
CA VAL A 122 3.73 11.18 19.21
C VAL A 122 3.52 11.41 17.71
N ALA A 123 3.47 10.34 16.90
CA ALA A 123 3.17 10.44 15.47
C ALA A 123 1.81 11.09 15.21
N ARG A 124 0.78 10.77 16.02
CA ARG A 124 -0.55 11.38 15.89
C ARG A 124 -0.53 12.87 16.24
N LEU A 125 0.24 13.26 17.27
CA LEU A 125 0.47 14.68 17.57
C LEU A 125 1.15 15.39 16.39
N GLY A 126 2.08 14.71 15.71
CA GLY A 126 2.71 15.21 14.49
C GLY A 126 1.74 15.44 13.34
N GLU A 127 0.91 14.45 13.03
CA GLU A 127 -0.14 14.57 12.00
C GLU A 127 -1.09 15.74 12.26
N ILE A 128 -1.47 15.96 13.53
CA ILE A 128 -2.29 17.12 13.93
C ILE A 128 -1.49 18.41 13.73
N GLY A 129 -0.24 18.46 14.20
CA GLY A 129 0.64 19.62 14.08
C GLY A 129 0.83 20.10 12.64
N GLU A 130 1.03 19.17 11.69
CA GLU A 130 1.19 19.46 10.26
C GLU A 130 -0.02 20.19 9.64
N THR A 131 -1.22 20.00 10.21
CA THR A 131 -2.43 20.71 9.75
C THR A 131 -2.60 22.09 10.40
N LEU A 132 -1.92 22.37 11.51
CA LEU A 132 -2.17 23.56 12.34
C LEU A 132 -1.10 24.65 12.18
N VAL A 133 0.17 24.24 11.99
CA VAL A 133 1.31 25.14 12.02
C VAL A 133 2.30 24.81 10.91
N ALA A 134 2.74 25.82 10.18
CA ALA A 134 3.89 25.75 9.29
C ALA A 134 5.07 26.51 9.90
N VAL A 135 6.21 25.83 10.09
CA VAL A 135 7.43 26.41 10.69
C VAL A 135 8.48 26.64 9.60
N HIS A 136 8.98 27.86 9.47
CA HIS A 136 10.00 28.26 8.51
C HIS A 136 11.25 28.75 9.26
N GLY A 137 12.34 27.98 9.24
CA GLY A 137 13.57 28.28 9.99
C GLY A 137 14.70 27.26 9.76
N GLN A 138 15.60 27.11 10.74
CA GLN A 138 16.68 26.09 10.72
C GLN A 138 16.16 24.65 10.83
N SER A 139 14.95 24.47 11.35
CA SER A 139 14.23 23.18 11.36
C SER A 139 13.77 22.83 9.94
N ASP A 140 14.04 21.61 9.46
CA ASP A 140 13.86 21.12 8.07
C ASP A 140 12.41 21.12 7.50
N GLN A 141 11.48 21.87 8.10
CA GLN A 141 10.05 21.62 7.97
C GLN A 141 9.32 22.61 7.07
N LEU A 142 9.59 22.52 5.79
CA LEU A 142 8.81 23.28 4.84
C LEU A 142 7.48 22.56 4.60
N ARG A 143 6.36 23.25 4.80
CA ARG A 143 5.02 22.84 4.36
C ARG A 143 5.03 22.33 2.90
N LEU A 144 5.82 22.98 2.06
CA LEU A 144 5.96 22.68 0.64
C LEU A 144 7.17 21.77 0.34
N THR A 145 7.45 20.79 1.20
CA THR A 145 8.48 19.76 0.93
C THR A 145 7.98 18.62 0.04
N SER A 146 6.71 18.22 0.16
CA SER A 146 6.16 17.10 -0.60
C SER A 146 5.65 17.52 -1.97
N ALA A 147 5.82 16.67 -2.97
CA ALA A 147 5.29 16.91 -4.32
C ALA A 147 3.75 17.03 -4.32
N ALA A 148 3.07 16.36 -3.39
CA ALA A 148 1.62 16.47 -3.23
C ALA A 148 1.20 17.86 -2.72
N ALA A 149 1.89 18.40 -1.72
CA ALA A 149 1.64 19.74 -1.19
C ALA A 149 1.98 20.83 -2.23
N GLN A 150 3.10 20.68 -2.94
CA GLN A 150 3.49 21.59 -4.02
C GLN A 150 2.47 21.60 -5.17
N ARG A 151 1.98 20.43 -5.59
CA ARG A 151 0.89 20.32 -6.57
C ARG A 151 -0.38 20.96 -6.06
N HIS A 152 -0.77 20.70 -4.82
CA HIS A 152 -1.96 21.30 -4.24
C HIS A 152 -1.86 22.84 -4.24
N ALA A 153 -0.75 23.40 -3.77
CA ALA A 153 -0.52 24.84 -3.79
C ALA A 153 -0.61 25.42 -5.21
N LEU A 154 -0.03 24.75 -6.21
CA LEU A 154 -0.10 25.18 -7.60
C LEU A 154 -1.52 25.10 -8.18
N ASP A 155 -2.24 24.02 -7.92
CA ASP A 155 -3.61 23.79 -8.39
C ASP A 155 -4.58 24.81 -7.76
N THR A 156 -4.39 25.10 -6.48
CA THR A 156 -5.15 26.11 -5.74
C THR A 156 -4.87 27.51 -6.29
N TYR A 157 -3.59 27.84 -6.54
CA TYR A 157 -3.22 29.09 -7.23
C TYR A 157 -3.81 29.17 -8.64
N ALA A 158 -3.79 28.07 -9.40
CA ALA A 158 -4.35 27.99 -10.74
C ALA A 158 -5.86 28.30 -10.75
N THR A 159 -6.57 27.76 -9.75
CA THR A 159 -8.02 27.95 -9.57
C THR A 159 -8.41 29.41 -9.40
N VAL A 160 -7.62 30.18 -8.64
CA VAL A 160 -7.97 31.58 -8.33
C VAL A 160 -7.36 32.58 -9.29
N HIS A 161 -6.13 32.37 -9.76
CA HIS A 161 -5.37 33.39 -10.47
C HIS A 161 -5.09 33.10 -11.95
N ALA A 162 -5.13 31.84 -12.39
CA ALA A 162 -4.73 31.49 -13.75
C ALA A 162 -5.89 31.01 -14.64
N SER A 163 -6.89 30.32 -14.09
CA SER A 163 -7.84 29.54 -14.87
C SER A 163 -9.12 29.21 -14.09
N GLY A 164 -10.21 29.97 -14.33
CA GLY A 164 -11.49 29.74 -13.67
C GLY A 164 -12.19 28.41 -14.03
N ASP A 165 -11.71 27.70 -15.06
CA ASP A 165 -12.19 26.38 -15.49
C ASP A 165 -11.35 25.20 -14.95
N PHE A 166 -10.28 25.46 -14.18
CA PHE A 166 -9.41 24.41 -13.65
C PHE A 166 -10.15 23.40 -12.75
N PRO A 167 -11.00 23.82 -11.79
CA PRO A 167 -11.77 22.87 -10.97
C PRO A 167 -12.70 21.97 -11.78
N GLN A 168 -13.34 22.53 -12.82
CA GLN A 168 -14.27 21.81 -13.70
C GLN A 168 -13.50 20.78 -14.53
N LEU A 169 -12.36 21.16 -15.11
CA LEU A 169 -11.49 20.24 -15.85
C LEU A 169 -10.99 19.10 -14.98
N LEU A 170 -10.53 19.39 -13.75
CA LEU A 170 -10.09 18.38 -12.80
C LEU A 170 -11.24 17.45 -12.36
N GLY A 171 -12.45 17.99 -12.21
CA GLY A 171 -13.66 17.24 -11.92
C GLY A 171 -14.00 16.26 -13.04
N THR A 172 -14.05 16.73 -14.29
CA THR A 172 -14.29 15.89 -15.47
C THR A 172 -13.22 14.80 -15.59
N TYR A 173 -11.95 15.15 -15.42
CA TYR A 173 -10.85 14.19 -15.45
C TYR A 173 -11.02 13.06 -14.42
N ARG A 174 -11.38 13.41 -13.17
CA ARG A 174 -11.62 12.41 -12.11
C ARG A 174 -12.79 11.49 -12.43
N GLN A 175 -13.85 12.02 -13.04
CA GLN A 175 -14.99 11.22 -13.47
C GLN A 175 -14.61 10.25 -14.59
N THR A 176 -13.91 10.72 -15.63
CA THR A 176 -13.43 9.86 -16.72
C THR A 176 -12.46 8.79 -16.18
N LEU A 177 -11.62 9.11 -15.19
CA LEU A 177 -10.68 8.15 -14.59
C LEU A 177 -11.43 7.04 -13.85
N GLN A 178 -12.45 7.41 -13.08
CA GLN A 178 -13.29 6.44 -12.37
C GLN A 178 -14.02 5.51 -13.35
N GLU A 179 -14.54 6.05 -14.46
CA GLU A 179 -15.17 5.25 -15.51
C GLU A 179 -14.16 4.29 -16.16
N PHE A 180 -12.97 4.79 -16.51
CA PHE A 180 -11.87 3.99 -17.06
C PHE A 180 -11.47 2.83 -16.14
N GLU A 181 -11.29 3.09 -14.85
CA GLU A 181 -10.94 2.05 -13.87
C GLU A 181 -12.04 1.00 -13.72
N THR A 182 -13.31 1.43 -13.74
CA THR A 182 -14.47 0.54 -13.65
C THR A 182 -14.59 -0.34 -14.89
N THR A 183 -14.54 0.25 -16.09
CA THR A 183 -14.56 -0.48 -17.38
C THR A 183 -13.39 -1.44 -17.50
N ARG A 184 -12.19 -1.04 -17.05
CA ARG A 184 -11.00 -1.91 -17.04
C ARG A 184 -11.16 -3.10 -16.11
N ALA A 185 -11.79 -2.92 -14.96
CA ALA A 185 -12.07 -4.00 -14.02
C ALA A 185 -13.10 -4.98 -14.59
N GLU A 186 -14.19 -4.47 -15.18
CA GLU A 186 -15.23 -5.29 -15.84
C GLU A 186 -14.64 -6.11 -17.01
N LEU A 187 -13.84 -5.47 -17.87
CA LEU A 187 -13.17 -6.16 -18.99
C LEU A 187 -12.23 -7.28 -18.49
N ARG A 188 -11.52 -7.05 -17.38
CA ARG A 188 -10.65 -8.07 -16.79
C ARG A 188 -11.45 -9.26 -16.29
N GLU A 189 -12.54 -9.01 -15.56
CA GLU A 189 -13.41 -10.07 -15.04
C GLU A 189 -14.02 -10.90 -16.18
N ILE A 190 -14.46 -10.27 -17.26
CA ILE A 190 -14.98 -10.97 -18.45
C ILE A 190 -13.89 -11.84 -19.07
N ARG A 191 -12.68 -11.30 -19.28
CA ARG A 191 -11.55 -12.08 -19.85
C ARG A 191 -11.15 -13.26 -18.97
N GLU A 192 -11.18 -13.11 -17.65
CA GLU A 192 -10.92 -14.20 -16.71
C GLU A 192 -11.99 -15.29 -16.82
N LYS A 193 -13.27 -14.93 -16.84
CA LYS A 193 -14.39 -15.87 -17.04
C LYS A 193 -14.31 -16.57 -18.40
N VAL A 194 -13.98 -15.86 -19.48
CA VAL A 194 -13.79 -16.45 -20.81
C VAL A 194 -12.66 -17.47 -20.78
N ARG A 195 -11.54 -17.15 -20.12
CA ARG A 195 -10.41 -18.07 -19.97
C ARG A 195 -10.77 -19.30 -19.14
N GLU A 196 -11.47 -19.14 -18.02
CA GLU A 196 -11.94 -20.25 -17.18
C GLU A 196 -12.87 -21.19 -17.95
N ARG A 197 -13.85 -20.63 -18.66
CA ARG A 197 -14.77 -21.39 -19.50
C ARG A 197 -14.06 -22.12 -20.65
N ALA A 198 -13.06 -21.50 -21.28
CA ALA A 198 -12.27 -22.13 -22.33
C ALA A 198 -11.47 -23.33 -21.81
N LEU A 199 -10.88 -23.22 -20.60
CA LEU A 199 -10.19 -24.33 -19.94
C LEU A 199 -11.17 -25.44 -19.53
N GLU A 200 -12.35 -25.07 -19.00
CA GLU A 200 -13.42 -26.01 -18.69
C GLU A 200 -13.84 -26.77 -19.96
N ALA A 201 -14.14 -26.06 -21.05
CA ALA A 201 -14.53 -26.65 -22.32
C ALA A 201 -13.46 -27.60 -22.88
N GLN A 202 -12.18 -27.22 -22.83
CA GLN A 202 -11.07 -28.09 -23.24
C GLN A 202 -11.00 -29.37 -22.41
N SER A 203 -11.15 -29.26 -21.08
CA SER A 203 -11.11 -30.42 -20.20
C SER A 203 -12.27 -31.39 -20.46
N LEU A 204 -13.48 -30.85 -20.69
CA LEU A 204 -14.67 -31.65 -21.00
C LEU A 204 -14.54 -32.32 -22.38
N GLN A 205 -13.97 -31.63 -23.37
CA GLN A 205 -13.71 -32.21 -24.70
C GLN A 205 -12.75 -33.40 -24.61
N VAL A 206 -11.63 -33.26 -23.91
CA VAL A 206 -10.67 -34.38 -23.74
C VAL A 206 -11.33 -35.56 -23.02
N ALA A 207 -12.09 -35.30 -21.96
CA ALA A 207 -12.79 -36.36 -21.23
C ALA A 207 -13.83 -37.08 -22.11
N LEU A 208 -14.58 -36.34 -22.92
CA LEU A 208 -15.55 -36.90 -23.85
C LEU A 208 -14.88 -37.70 -24.97
N GLU A 209 -13.77 -37.21 -25.54
CA GLU A 209 -12.99 -37.95 -26.54
C GLU A 209 -12.46 -39.28 -25.99
N GLU A 210 -11.99 -39.32 -24.74
CA GLU A 210 -11.54 -40.55 -24.10
C GLU A 210 -12.68 -41.56 -23.88
N ILE A 211 -13.85 -41.08 -23.42
CA ILE A 211 -15.02 -41.94 -23.20
C ILE A 211 -15.60 -42.44 -24.52
N ASP A 212 -15.74 -41.56 -25.51
CA ASP A 212 -16.29 -41.88 -26.83
C ASP A 212 -15.38 -42.84 -27.60
N ALA A 213 -14.05 -42.82 -27.40
CA ALA A 213 -13.13 -43.77 -28.02
C ALA A 213 -13.30 -45.21 -27.51
N VAL A 214 -13.81 -45.40 -26.29
CA VAL A 214 -14.04 -46.72 -25.69
C VAL A 214 -15.46 -47.22 -25.92
N GLU A 215 -16.43 -46.32 -26.13
CA GLU A 215 -17.84 -46.65 -26.35
C GLU A 215 -18.42 -47.62 -25.29
N PRO A 216 -18.36 -47.28 -23.98
CA PRO A 216 -18.85 -48.17 -22.93
C PRO A 216 -20.37 -48.35 -23.00
N GLN A 217 -20.85 -49.56 -22.79
CA GLN A 217 -22.29 -49.86 -22.76
C GLN A 217 -22.82 -50.05 -21.33
N PRO A 218 -24.08 -49.68 -21.03
CA PRO A 218 -24.67 -49.90 -19.71
C PRO A 218 -24.65 -51.39 -19.31
N GLY A 219 -24.10 -51.70 -18.13
CA GLY A 219 -24.03 -53.06 -17.59
C GLY A 219 -22.94 -53.96 -18.19
N GLU A 220 -22.16 -53.46 -19.14
CA GLU A 220 -21.12 -54.23 -19.85
C GLU A 220 -20.03 -54.73 -18.90
N ASP A 221 -19.65 -53.93 -17.90
CA ASP A 221 -18.64 -54.28 -16.89
C ASP A 221 -19.05 -55.47 -16.02
N VAL A 222 -20.34 -55.56 -15.66
CA VAL A 222 -20.91 -56.66 -14.88
C VAL A 222 -20.97 -57.93 -15.72
N GLU A 223 -21.40 -57.82 -16.98
CA GLU A 223 -21.47 -58.95 -17.91
C GLU A 223 -20.08 -59.53 -18.20
N LEU A 224 -19.10 -58.67 -18.49
CA LEU A 224 -17.73 -59.09 -18.77
C LEU A 224 -17.01 -59.64 -17.53
N ASP A 225 -17.30 -59.17 -16.32
CA ASP A 225 -16.75 -59.77 -15.10
C ASP A 225 -17.28 -61.19 -14.89
N ALA A 226 -18.59 -61.41 -15.07
CA ALA A 226 -19.19 -62.74 -15.01
C ALA A 226 -18.63 -63.68 -16.09
N GLU A 227 -18.45 -63.18 -17.32
CA GLU A 227 -17.86 -63.93 -18.43
C GLU A 227 -16.39 -64.28 -18.15
N SER A 228 -15.59 -63.32 -17.68
CA SER A 228 -14.18 -63.53 -17.30
C SER A 228 -14.03 -64.59 -16.21
N GLN A 229 -14.85 -64.54 -15.16
CA GLN A 229 -14.79 -65.54 -14.07
C GLN A 229 -15.07 -66.96 -14.60
N LYS A 230 -16.08 -67.09 -15.47
CA LYS A 230 -16.43 -68.37 -16.10
C LYS A 230 -15.28 -68.89 -16.98
N LEU A 231 -14.73 -68.04 -17.85
CA LEU A 231 -13.64 -68.39 -18.77
C LEU A 231 -12.34 -68.71 -18.00
N THR A 232 -12.03 -67.97 -16.94
CA THR A 232 -10.87 -68.22 -16.09
C THR A 232 -10.95 -69.59 -15.41
N HIS A 233 -12.13 -69.98 -14.92
CA HIS A 233 -12.33 -71.32 -14.36
C HIS A 233 -12.18 -72.41 -15.42
N LEU A 234 -12.73 -72.21 -16.63
CA LEU A 234 -12.56 -73.16 -17.73
C LEU A 234 -11.09 -73.33 -18.14
N GLU A 235 -10.34 -72.23 -18.24
CA GLU A 235 -8.91 -72.29 -18.58
C GLU A 235 -8.07 -72.93 -17.47
N SER A 236 -8.44 -72.73 -16.20
CA SER A 236 -7.81 -73.40 -15.07
C SER A 236 -8.04 -74.91 -15.11
N LEU A 237 -9.26 -75.35 -15.44
CA LEU A 237 -9.59 -76.77 -15.62
C LEU A 237 -8.83 -77.38 -16.81
N ARG A 238 -8.73 -76.64 -17.93
CA ARG A 238 -7.98 -77.07 -19.11
C ARG A 238 -6.50 -77.23 -18.80
N THR A 239 -5.89 -76.22 -18.18
CA THR A 239 -4.48 -76.24 -17.76
C THR A 239 -4.19 -77.39 -16.81
N ALA A 240 -5.07 -77.63 -15.82
CA ALA A 240 -4.92 -78.76 -14.90
C ALA A 240 -4.98 -80.11 -15.64
N ALA A 241 -5.94 -80.27 -16.56
CA ALA A 241 -6.11 -81.50 -17.33
C ALA A 241 -4.94 -81.77 -18.27
N THR A 242 -4.48 -80.76 -19.03
CA THR A 242 -3.34 -80.90 -19.95
C THR A 242 -2.03 -81.14 -19.21
N THR A 243 -1.82 -80.45 -18.09
CA THR A 243 -0.62 -80.64 -17.24
C THR A 243 -0.61 -82.04 -16.62
N ALA A 244 -1.74 -82.52 -16.12
CA ALA A 244 -1.86 -83.87 -15.57
C ALA A 244 -1.68 -84.93 -16.68
N HIS A 245 -2.29 -84.73 -17.85
CA HIS A 245 -2.12 -85.62 -19.01
C HIS A 245 -0.64 -85.70 -19.43
N ALA A 246 0.03 -84.56 -19.59
CA ALA A 246 1.45 -84.47 -19.92
C ALA A 246 2.33 -85.22 -18.90
N ALA A 247 2.07 -85.07 -17.60
CA ALA A 247 2.82 -85.79 -16.57
C ALA A 247 2.62 -87.32 -16.62
N LEU A 248 1.44 -87.79 -17.00
CA LEU A 248 1.14 -89.23 -17.06
C LEU A 248 1.64 -89.88 -18.36
N ASN A 249 1.42 -89.23 -19.50
CA ASN A 249 1.59 -89.81 -20.83
C ASN A 249 2.77 -89.22 -21.63
N GLY A 250 3.45 -88.22 -21.08
CA GLY A 250 4.54 -87.49 -21.73
C GLY A 250 4.03 -86.24 -22.45
N ASP A 251 4.95 -85.30 -22.62
CA ASP A 251 4.75 -84.06 -23.37
C ASP A 251 5.77 -84.00 -24.51
N ASP A 252 5.32 -83.65 -25.71
CA ASP A 252 6.21 -83.40 -26.86
C ASP A 252 7.15 -82.20 -26.59
N ALA A 253 6.78 -81.31 -25.67
CA ALA A 253 7.59 -80.16 -25.27
C ALA A 253 8.76 -80.50 -24.33
N GLU A 254 8.68 -81.61 -23.57
CA GLU A 254 9.75 -82.07 -22.66
C GLU A 254 10.06 -83.57 -22.89
N PRO A 255 10.73 -83.93 -24.02
CA PRO A 255 10.91 -85.33 -24.42
C PRO A 255 11.77 -86.17 -23.45
N ASP A 256 12.62 -85.51 -22.66
CA ASP A 256 13.54 -86.15 -21.72
C ASP A 256 12.89 -86.45 -20.35
N ALA A 257 11.68 -85.95 -20.09
CA ALA A 257 10.94 -86.23 -18.87
C ALA A 257 10.25 -87.60 -18.97
N PRO A 258 10.55 -88.56 -18.07
CA PRO A 258 9.95 -89.89 -18.16
C PRO A 258 8.46 -89.85 -17.75
N ALA A 259 7.58 -90.21 -18.68
CA ALA A 259 6.14 -90.33 -18.44
C ALA A 259 5.82 -91.41 -17.39
N ALA A 260 4.82 -91.16 -16.54
CA ALA A 260 4.41 -92.13 -15.52
C ALA A 260 4.04 -93.50 -16.11
N VAL A 261 3.36 -93.53 -17.27
CA VAL A 261 3.04 -94.78 -18.01
C VAL A 261 4.31 -95.58 -18.31
N VAL A 262 5.38 -94.91 -18.76
CA VAL A 262 6.65 -95.56 -19.10
C VAL A 262 7.35 -96.09 -17.86
N LEU A 263 7.40 -95.31 -16.78
CA LEU A 263 8.01 -95.70 -15.51
C LEU A 263 7.29 -96.89 -14.86
N VAL A 264 5.96 -96.88 -14.87
CA VAL A 264 5.14 -97.97 -14.33
C VAL A 264 5.28 -99.24 -15.17
N ALA A 265 5.32 -99.12 -16.50
CA ALA A 265 5.56 -100.27 -17.39
C ALA A 265 6.95 -100.88 -17.18
N ALA A 266 7.99 -100.06 -16.95
CA ALA A 266 9.33 -100.53 -16.63
C ALA A 266 9.37 -101.27 -15.28
N ALA A 267 8.68 -100.74 -14.25
CA ALA A 267 8.55 -101.41 -12.96
C ALA A 267 7.79 -102.74 -13.07
N GLN A 268 6.71 -102.78 -13.87
CA GLN A 268 5.93 -103.98 -14.13
C GLN A 268 6.80 -105.07 -14.77
N ASN A 269 7.53 -104.74 -15.84
CA ASN A 269 8.41 -105.68 -16.53
C ASN A 269 9.50 -106.26 -15.62
N ALA A 270 10.04 -105.44 -14.71
CA ALA A 270 11.05 -105.89 -13.74
C ALA A 270 10.48 -106.88 -12.71
N LEU A 271 9.25 -106.65 -12.25
CA LEU A 271 8.58 -107.53 -11.29
C LEU A 271 8.07 -108.83 -11.93
N ASP A 272 7.50 -108.75 -13.14
CA ASP A 272 6.98 -109.92 -13.86
C ASP A 272 8.08 -110.97 -14.14
N GLN A 273 9.33 -110.55 -14.35
CA GLN A 273 10.47 -111.45 -14.60
C GLN A 273 10.80 -112.40 -13.43
N GLU A 274 10.52 -112.00 -12.19
CA GLU A 274 10.89 -112.75 -10.98
C GLU A 274 9.66 -113.19 -10.16
N SER A 275 8.45 -112.92 -10.66
CA SER A 275 7.19 -113.14 -9.91
C SER A 275 6.87 -114.60 -9.59
N ASP A 276 7.36 -115.56 -10.39
CA ASP A 276 7.18 -117.00 -10.14
C ASP A 276 8.09 -117.54 -9.01
N ALA A 277 9.08 -116.75 -8.58
CA ALA A 277 10.08 -117.16 -7.59
C ALA A 277 9.70 -116.80 -6.14
N ASP A 278 8.83 -115.80 -5.93
CA ASP A 278 8.45 -115.28 -4.61
C ASP A 278 6.97 -114.83 -4.57
N PRO A 279 6.12 -115.43 -3.71
CA PRO A 279 4.71 -115.04 -3.57
C PRO A 279 4.48 -113.57 -3.15
N GLU A 280 5.36 -112.99 -2.33
CA GLU A 280 5.24 -111.57 -1.94
C GLU A 280 5.51 -110.66 -3.15
N LEU A 281 6.44 -111.04 -4.02
CA LEU A 281 6.76 -110.31 -5.24
C LEU A 281 5.66 -110.47 -6.31
N GLU A 282 5.03 -111.65 -6.39
CA GLU A 282 3.85 -111.89 -7.25
C GLU A 282 2.69 -110.97 -6.89
N ASP A 283 2.42 -110.79 -5.58
CA ASP A 283 1.38 -109.89 -5.09
C ASP A 283 1.71 -108.41 -5.36
N LEU A 284 2.99 -108.02 -5.29
CA LEU A 284 3.45 -106.69 -5.72
C LEU A 284 3.31 -106.50 -7.24
N ALA A 285 3.64 -107.50 -8.06
CA ALA A 285 3.48 -107.47 -9.51
C ALA A 285 2.01 -107.32 -9.92
N LYS A 286 1.08 -107.99 -9.23
CA LYS A 286 -0.38 -107.80 -9.42
C LYS A 286 -0.79 -106.35 -9.15
N ARG A 287 -0.33 -105.74 -8.05
CA ARG A 287 -0.63 -104.34 -7.71
C ARG A 287 -0.02 -103.34 -8.70
N VAL A 288 1.18 -103.60 -9.22
CA VAL A 288 1.80 -102.73 -10.25
C VAL A 288 1.10 -102.88 -11.60
N ARG A 289 0.61 -104.07 -11.96
CA ARG A 289 -0.26 -104.26 -13.12
C ARG A 289 -1.56 -103.47 -13.01
N GLU A 290 -2.19 -103.47 -11.84
CA GLU A 290 -3.37 -102.64 -11.56
C GLU A 290 -3.06 -101.14 -11.70
N LEU A 291 -1.91 -100.68 -11.20
CA LEU A 291 -1.46 -99.28 -11.37
C LEU A 291 -1.22 -98.93 -12.84
N SER A 292 -0.62 -99.83 -13.63
CA SER A 292 -0.36 -99.64 -15.05
C SER A 292 -1.64 -99.40 -15.83
N ILE A 293 -2.67 -100.20 -15.57
CA ILE A 293 -4.00 -100.05 -16.17
C ILE A 293 -4.61 -98.70 -15.72
N LEU A 294 -4.63 -98.43 -14.42
CA LEU A 294 -5.25 -97.22 -13.88
C LEU A 294 -4.60 -95.93 -14.39
N VAL A 295 -3.27 -95.90 -14.52
CA VAL A 295 -2.54 -94.73 -15.05
C VAL A 295 -2.86 -94.49 -16.53
N ASN A 296 -2.97 -95.55 -17.34
CA ASN A 296 -3.37 -95.43 -18.74
C ASN A 296 -4.82 -94.97 -18.89
N ASP A 297 -5.74 -95.51 -18.09
CA ASP A 297 -7.15 -95.11 -18.09
C ASP A 297 -7.30 -93.64 -17.71
N VAL A 298 -6.66 -93.20 -16.62
CA VAL A 298 -6.71 -91.80 -16.17
C VAL A 298 -6.07 -90.85 -17.20
N ALA A 299 -4.97 -91.25 -17.84
CA ALA A 299 -4.39 -90.46 -18.93
C ALA A 299 -5.35 -90.33 -20.12
N GLY A 300 -6.00 -91.43 -20.54
CA GLY A 300 -7.02 -91.41 -21.58
C GLY A 300 -8.22 -90.52 -21.22
N ASP A 301 -8.73 -90.64 -20.00
CA ASP A 301 -9.83 -89.83 -19.49
C ASP A 301 -9.48 -88.34 -19.44
N LEU A 302 -8.26 -87.98 -19.01
CA LEU A 302 -7.78 -86.60 -19.00
C LEU A 302 -7.63 -86.02 -20.40
N SER A 303 -7.19 -86.82 -21.37
CA SER A 303 -7.12 -86.43 -22.79
C SER A 303 -8.52 -86.15 -23.35
N GLY A 304 -9.47 -87.06 -23.13
CA GLY A 304 -10.86 -86.90 -23.56
C GLY A 304 -11.56 -85.74 -22.85
N TYR A 305 -11.28 -85.53 -21.57
CA TYR A 305 -11.80 -84.39 -20.80
C TYR A 305 -11.25 -83.06 -21.35
N ALA A 306 -9.94 -82.96 -21.60
CA ALA A 306 -9.32 -81.76 -22.16
C ALA A 306 -9.84 -81.44 -23.58
N ALA A 307 -10.03 -82.46 -24.43
CA ALA A 307 -10.61 -82.32 -25.77
C ALA A 307 -12.11 -81.95 -25.75
N GLY A 308 -12.81 -82.21 -24.64
CA GLY A 308 -14.19 -81.80 -24.42
C GLY A 308 -14.36 -80.37 -23.92
N LEU A 309 -13.26 -79.69 -23.57
CA LEU A 309 -13.26 -78.27 -23.20
C LEU A 309 -13.08 -77.41 -24.46
N ASP A 310 -13.79 -76.27 -24.51
CA ASP A 310 -13.83 -75.35 -25.65
C ASP A 310 -12.43 -74.82 -26.04
N GLU A 311 -12.03 -74.99 -27.30
CA GLU A 311 -10.70 -74.58 -27.81
C GLU A 311 -10.58 -73.05 -27.97
N ASP A 312 -11.70 -72.33 -28.15
CA ASP A 312 -11.71 -70.88 -28.37
C ASP A 312 -11.64 -70.07 -27.05
N GLY A 313 -11.76 -70.74 -25.90
CA GLY A 313 -11.78 -70.15 -24.56
C GLY A 313 -10.62 -69.19 -24.24
N PRO A 314 -9.34 -69.52 -24.53
CA PRO A 314 -8.20 -68.65 -24.24
C PRO A 314 -8.21 -67.34 -25.02
N ALA A 315 -8.55 -67.39 -26.31
CA ALA A 315 -8.63 -66.20 -27.16
C ALA A 315 -9.77 -65.28 -26.68
N ARG A 316 -10.92 -65.87 -26.36
CA ARG A 316 -12.07 -65.13 -25.81
C ARG A 316 -11.75 -64.50 -24.45
N LEU A 317 -11.05 -65.20 -23.57
CA LEU A 317 -10.62 -64.66 -22.27
C LEU A 317 -9.71 -63.43 -22.44
N ALA A 318 -8.77 -63.47 -23.39
CA ALA A 318 -7.89 -62.34 -23.68
C ALA A 318 -8.65 -61.12 -24.23
N GLU A 319 -9.64 -61.32 -25.10
CA GLU A 319 -10.53 -60.26 -25.58
C GLU A 319 -11.32 -59.61 -24.44
N VAL A 320 -11.93 -60.44 -23.58
CA VAL A 320 -12.71 -59.99 -22.41
C VAL A 320 -11.81 -59.20 -21.46
N GLU A 321 -10.62 -59.68 -21.12
CA GLU A 321 -9.70 -58.94 -20.24
C GLU A 321 -9.22 -57.62 -20.84
N SER A 322 -8.95 -57.59 -22.16
CA SER A 322 -8.60 -56.35 -22.87
C SER A 322 -9.73 -55.33 -22.82
N ARG A 323 -10.98 -55.76 -23.09
CA ARG A 323 -12.16 -54.89 -23.01
C ARG A 323 -12.39 -54.39 -21.58
N ARG A 324 -12.27 -55.26 -20.57
CA ARG A 324 -12.36 -54.89 -19.15
C ARG A 324 -11.28 -53.89 -18.74
N ALA A 325 -10.05 -54.02 -19.26
CA ALA A 325 -8.99 -53.06 -18.98
C ALA A 325 -9.31 -51.67 -19.54
N ALA A 326 -9.87 -51.60 -20.76
CA ALA A 326 -10.33 -50.34 -21.35
C ALA A 326 -11.44 -49.70 -20.48
N LEU A 327 -12.48 -50.46 -20.10
CA LEU A 327 -13.55 -49.99 -19.22
C LEU A 327 -13.03 -49.52 -17.84
N ARG A 328 -12.10 -50.28 -17.23
CA ARG A 328 -11.48 -49.89 -15.95
C ARG A 328 -10.73 -48.56 -16.03
N SER A 329 -10.08 -48.27 -17.16
CA SER A 329 -9.36 -47.01 -17.33
C SER A 329 -10.30 -45.80 -17.24
N LEU A 330 -11.52 -45.92 -17.78
CA LEU A 330 -12.56 -44.89 -17.66
C LEU A 330 -13.08 -44.75 -16.24
N THR A 331 -13.44 -45.86 -15.58
CA THR A 331 -13.96 -45.83 -14.20
C THR A 331 -12.95 -45.27 -13.18
N ARG A 332 -11.65 -45.40 -13.44
CA ARG A 332 -10.63 -44.80 -12.56
C ARG A 332 -10.69 -43.28 -12.55
N THR A 333 -11.13 -42.66 -13.64
CA THR A 333 -11.06 -41.20 -13.85
C THR A 333 -12.43 -40.54 -13.76
N TYR A 334 -13.49 -41.18 -14.26
CA TYR A 334 -14.76 -40.52 -14.57
C TYR A 334 -15.97 -41.01 -13.75
N GLY A 335 -15.87 -42.11 -13.00
CA GLY A 335 -16.98 -42.63 -12.18
C GLY A 335 -16.72 -44.01 -11.58
N ALA A 336 -17.36 -44.36 -10.47
CA ALA A 336 -17.13 -45.63 -9.77
C ALA A 336 -17.52 -46.87 -10.60
N ASP A 337 -18.48 -46.72 -11.52
CA ASP A 337 -18.94 -47.73 -12.46
C ASP A 337 -19.28 -47.13 -13.83
N ILE A 338 -19.63 -47.97 -14.81
CA ILE A 338 -19.96 -47.50 -16.17
C ILE A 338 -21.22 -46.63 -16.21
N THR A 339 -22.15 -46.80 -15.27
CA THR A 339 -23.34 -45.95 -15.20
C THR A 339 -22.95 -44.52 -14.84
N GLU A 340 -22.08 -44.35 -13.84
CA GLU A 340 -21.56 -43.04 -13.45
C GLU A 340 -20.72 -42.39 -14.57
N VAL A 341 -19.91 -43.16 -15.30
CA VAL A 341 -19.15 -42.66 -16.46
C VAL A 341 -20.08 -42.13 -17.56
N LEU A 342 -21.17 -42.83 -17.85
CA LEU A 342 -22.14 -42.42 -18.86
C LEU A 342 -22.94 -41.17 -18.42
N GLU A 343 -23.31 -41.08 -17.14
CA GLU A 343 -23.94 -39.89 -16.56
C GLU A 343 -23.01 -38.68 -16.58
N PHE A 344 -21.72 -38.88 -16.26
CA PHE A 344 -20.70 -37.85 -16.40
C PHE A 344 -20.62 -37.37 -17.85
N ALA A 345 -20.55 -38.28 -18.83
CA ALA A 345 -20.49 -37.93 -20.24
C ALA A 345 -21.74 -37.16 -20.72
N ARG A 346 -22.93 -37.53 -20.25
CA ARG A 346 -24.18 -36.79 -20.55
C ARG A 346 -24.11 -35.36 -20.01
N THR A 347 -23.76 -35.22 -18.73
CA THR A 347 -23.67 -33.92 -18.06
C THR A 347 -22.58 -33.04 -18.67
N ALA A 348 -21.44 -33.63 -19.04
CA ALA A 348 -20.33 -32.96 -19.72
C ALA A 348 -20.74 -32.40 -21.09
N ARG A 349 -21.49 -33.16 -21.89
CA ARG A 349 -22.01 -32.69 -23.20
C ARG A 349 -22.98 -31.52 -23.04
N GLU A 350 -23.94 -31.64 -22.14
CA GLU A 350 -24.90 -30.56 -21.82
C GLU A 350 -24.15 -29.29 -21.36
N ARG A 351 -23.14 -29.46 -20.51
CA ARG A 351 -22.32 -28.34 -20.03
C ARG A 351 -21.54 -27.69 -21.17
N LEU A 352 -20.91 -28.46 -22.05
CA LEU A 352 -20.13 -27.95 -23.17
C LEU A 352 -20.97 -27.07 -24.12
N GLU A 353 -22.22 -27.44 -24.38
CA GLU A 353 -23.15 -26.63 -25.19
C GLU A 353 -23.44 -25.27 -24.54
N THR A 354 -23.54 -25.21 -23.21
CA THR A 354 -23.80 -23.95 -22.48
C THR A 354 -22.59 -23.02 -22.38
N LEU A 355 -21.36 -23.52 -22.64
CA LEU A 355 -20.12 -22.74 -22.49
C LEU A 355 -19.80 -21.85 -23.71
N VAL A 356 -20.56 -21.98 -24.81
CA VAL A 356 -20.39 -21.16 -26.02
C VAL A 356 -21.21 -19.87 -25.88
N GLU A 357 -20.54 -18.74 -25.63
CA GLU A 357 -21.18 -17.43 -25.41
C GLU A 357 -20.75 -16.37 -26.44
N ASP A 358 -21.53 -15.29 -26.49
CA ASP A 358 -21.47 -14.18 -27.46
C ASP A 358 -20.29 -13.21 -27.16
N PRO A 359 -19.32 -13.00 -28.09
CA PRO A 359 -18.12 -12.18 -27.88
C PRO A 359 -18.38 -10.66 -27.84
N HIS A 360 -19.60 -10.20 -28.17
CA HIS A 360 -19.86 -8.77 -28.39
C HIS A 360 -19.57 -7.87 -27.18
N ARG A 361 -19.77 -8.34 -25.95
CA ARG A 361 -19.56 -7.50 -24.76
C ARG A 361 -18.09 -7.19 -24.47
N GLU A 362 -17.18 -8.12 -24.75
CA GLU A 362 -15.74 -7.89 -24.57
C GLU A 362 -15.25 -6.81 -25.54
N GLU A 363 -15.69 -6.89 -26.81
CA GLU A 363 -15.34 -5.92 -27.86
C GLU A 363 -15.85 -4.52 -27.50
N GLU A 364 -17.12 -4.38 -27.09
CA GLU A 364 -17.69 -3.10 -26.65
C GLU A 364 -16.88 -2.44 -25.51
N LEU A 365 -16.50 -3.23 -24.50
CA LEU A 365 -15.76 -2.72 -23.35
C LEU A 365 -14.31 -2.38 -23.71
N ALA A 366 -13.69 -3.13 -24.63
CA ALA A 366 -12.36 -2.83 -25.14
C ALA A 366 -12.35 -1.51 -25.92
N GLU A 367 -13.32 -1.31 -26.83
CA GLU A 367 -13.46 -0.05 -27.58
C GLU A 367 -13.72 1.15 -26.64
N ARG A 368 -14.61 0.98 -25.65
CA ARG A 368 -14.89 2.02 -24.65
C ARG A 368 -13.65 2.37 -23.83
N LEU A 369 -12.81 1.38 -23.50
CA LEU A 369 -11.58 1.61 -22.76
C LEU A 369 -10.58 2.46 -23.57
N GLU A 370 -10.44 2.19 -24.87
CA GLU A 370 -9.59 2.98 -25.77
C GLU A 370 -10.11 4.43 -25.97
N GLU A 371 -11.43 4.63 -25.98
CA GLU A 371 -12.02 5.97 -25.98
C GLU A 371 -11.69 6.74 -24.70
N LEU A 372 -11.95 6.12 -23.54
CA LEU A 372 -11.69 6.71 -22.23
C LEU A 372 -10.21 7.03 -22.03
N GLU A 373 -9.28 6.19 -22.51
CA GLU A 373 -7.84 6.46 -22.45
C GLU A 373 -7.45 7.69 -23.29
N ARG A 374 -8.05 7.88 -24.47
CA ARG A 374 -7.83 9.08 -25.30
C ARG A 374 -8.38 10.33 -24.62
N GLU A 375 -9.58 10.25 -24.06
CA GLU A 375 -10.20 11.36 -23.30
C GLU A 375 -9.34 11.74 -22.08
N LEU A 376 -8.92 10.76 -21.28
CA LEU A 376 -8.04 10.96 -20.13
C LEU A 376 -6.72 11.59 -20.52
N THR A 377 -6.11 11.14 -21.62
CA THR A 377 -4.86 11.71 -22.12
C THR A 377 -5.02 13.18 -22.50
N ALA A 378 -6.10 13.52 -23.20
CA ALA A 378 -6.38 14.89 -23.61
C ALA A 378 -6.66 15.81 -22.40
N GLN A 379 -7.47 15.35 -21.45
CA GLN A 379 -7.77 16.09 -20.21
C GLN A 379 -6.51 16.26 -19.34
N ALA A 380 -5.68 15.22 -19.22
CA ALA A 380 -4.44 15.28 -18.48
C ALA A 380 -3.45 16.29 -19.10
N LEU A 381 -3.33 16.34 -20.43
CA LEU A 381 -2.55 17.37 -21.12
C LEU A 381 -3.08 18.78 -20.85
N ALA A 382 -4.39 18.97 -20.89
CA ALA A 382 -5.00 20.26 -20.58
C ALA A 382 -4.71 20.70 -19.13
N LEU A 383 -4.72 19.77 -18.17
CA LEU A 383 -4.31 20.04 -16.78
C LEU A 383 -2.83 20.44 -16.71
N THR A 384 -1.94 19.73 -17.42
CA THR A 384 -0.51 20.08 -17.51
C THR A 384 -0.31 21.51 -18.02
N ASP A 385 -1.02 21.90 -19.08
CA ASP A 385 -0.90 23.23 -19.67
C ASP A 385 -1.38 24.34 -18.72
N ARG A 386 -2.50 24.11 -18.01
CA ARG A 386 -2.97 25.07 -16.99
C ARG A 386 -2.03 25.17 -15.80
N ARG A 387 -1.43 24.05 -15.37
CA ARG A 387 -0.39 24.05 -14.32
C ARG A 387 0.85 24.82 -14.76
N ARG A 388 1.31 24.66 -16.00
CA ARG A 388 2.45 25.42 -16.53
C ARG A 388 2.18 26.92 -16.59
N ALA A 389 1.00 27.32 -17.06
CA ALA A 389 0.59 28.73 -17.05
C ALA A 389 0.51 29.29 -15.62
N ALA A 390 -0.06 28.53 -14.69
CA ALA A 390 -0.12 28.90 -13.28
C ALA A 390 1.28 29.00 -12.65
N ALA A 391 2.18 28.09 -13.02
CA ALA A 391 3.57 28.06 -12.55
C ALA A 391 4.34 29.32 -12.99
N GLU A 392 4.18 29.75 -14.24
CA GLU A 392 4.79 30.98 -14.75
C GLU A 392 4.26 32.23 -14.03
N ALA A 393 2.94 32.29 -13.83
CA ALA A 393 2.30 33.39 -13.10
C ALA A 393 2.75 33.43 -11.62
N LEU A 394 2.77 32.28 -10.96
CA LEU A 394 3.24 32.15 -9.57
C LEU A 394 4.71 32.58 -9.44
N CYS A 395 5.59 32.10 -10.34
CA CYS A 395 7.00 32.48 -10.35
C CYS A 395 7.17 34.00 -10.54
N THR A 396 6.33 34.64 -11.35
CA THR A 396 6.37 36.09 -11.58
C THR A 396 5.97 36.87 -10.32
N SER A 397 4.87 36.48 -9.67
CA SER A 397 4.41 37.08 -8.42
C SER A 397 5.44 36.93 -7.30
N VAL A 398 5.97 35.72 -7.11
CA VAL A 398 7.00 35.44 -6.08
C VAL A 398 8.29 36.20 -6.37
N ARG A 399 8.68 36.37 -7.64
CA ARG A 399 9.87 37.16 -8.00
C ARG A 399 9.74 38.63 -7.62
N ALA A 400 8.56 39.22 -7.77
CA ALA A 400 8.31 40.59 -7.33
C ALA A 400 8.49 40.72 -5.81
N GLU A 401 7.97 39.75 -5.05
CA GLU A 401 8.13 39.69 -3.59
C GLU A 401 9.57 39.47 -3.15
N LEU A 402 10.31 38.55 -3.78
CA LEU A 402 11.73 38.32 -3.51
C LEU A 402 12.59 39.57 -3.76
N GLY A 403 12.27 40.35 -4.80
CA GLY A 403 12.94 41.63 -5.06
C GLY A 403 12.76 42.64 -3.92
N ALA A 404 11.56 42.69 -3.33
CA ALA A 404 11.25 43.52 -2.17
C ALA A 404 12.01 43.03 -0.92
N LEU A 405 12.13 41.72 -0.73
CA LEU A 405 12.85 41.07 0.38
C LEU A 405 14.38 41.02 0.20
N ALA A 406 14.95 41.96 -0.55
CA ALA A 406 16.39 42.09 -0.82
C ALA A 406 17.05 40.86 -1.47
N MET A 407 16.27 40.09 -2.25
CA MET A 407 16.74 38.95 -3.04
C MET A 407 16.42 39.14 -4.54
N PRO A 408 16.87 40.24 -5.20
CA PRO A 408 16.46 40.58 -6.57
C PRO A 408 16.96 39.59 -7.64
N ASN A 409 18.00 38.82 -7.32
CA ASN A 409 18.58 37.82 -8.21
C ASN A 409 18.08 36.40 -7.93
N ALA A 410 17.29 36.20 -6.87
CA ALA A 410 16.69 34.92 -6.56
C ALA A 410 15.43 34.70 -7.40
N ALA A 411 15.10 33.45 -7.66
CA ALA A 411 13.87 33.07 -8.35
C ALA A 411 13.35 31.73 -7.84
N LEU A 412 12.02 31.65 -7.72
CA LEU A 412 11.32 30.38 -7.70
C LEU A 412 11.29 29.82 -9.14
N VAL A 413 11.52 28.52 -9.27
CA VAL A 413 11.34 27.77 -10.51
C VAL A 413 10.38 26.62 -10.18
N VAL A 414 9.26 26.56 -10.88
CA VAL A 414 8.27 25.49 -10.71
C VAL A 414 8.31 24.60 -11.95
N GLU A 415 8.71 23.35 -11.78
CA GLU A 415 8.78 22.36 -12.84
C GLU A 415 7.51 21.49 -12.83
N VAL A 416 6.91 21.31 -14.01
CA VAL A 416 5.70 20.50 -14.22
C VAL A 416 6.01 19.46 -15.29
N GLU A 417 6.27 18.24 -14.83
CA GLU A 417 6.69 17.11 -15.67
C GLU A 417 5.59 16.03 -15.73
N PRO A 418 5.14 15.64 -16.93
CA PRO A 418 4.21 14.53 -17.09
C PRO A 418 4.85 13.18 -16.68
N THR A 419 4.06 12.35 -16.01
CA THR A 419 4.34 10.96 -15.65
C THR A 419 3.64 9.99 -16.59
N GLU A 420 4.05 8.72 -16.58
CA GLU A 420 3.46 7.68 -17.42
C GLU A 420 2.06 7.25 -16.96
N SER A 421 1.82 7.23 -15.65
CA SER A 421 0.56 6.78 -15.06
C SER A 421 -0.42 7.92 -14.80
N PHE A 422 -1.71 7.64 -14.99
CA PHE A 422 -2.80 8.48 -14.48
C PHE A 422 -2.91 8.37 -12.95
N ASP A 423 -3.07 9.51 -12.28
CA ASP A 423 -3.39 9.63 -10.86
C ASP A 423 -4.70 10.43 -10.73
N ARG A 424 -5.42 10.32 -9.61
CA ARG A 424 -6.63 11.11 -9.33
C ARG A 424 -6.46 12.63 -9.50
N ASN A 425 -5.23 13.15 -9.51
CA ASN A 425 -4.92 14.56 -9.70
C ASN A 425 -4.29 14.88 -11.07
N GLY A 426 -4.43 14.00 -12.06
CA GLY A 426 -3.80 14.16 -13.38
C GLY A 426 -2.54 13.29 -13.48
N ARG A 427 -1.63 13.65 -14.37
CA ARG A 427 -0.37 12.91 -14.57
C ARG A 427 0.87 13.78 -14.38
N ASP A 428 0.77 14.85 -13.60
CA ASP A 428 1.88 15.78 -13.43
C ASP A 428 2.58 15.56 -12.10
N ARG A 429 3.91 15.47 -12.17
CA ARG A 429 4.79 15.73 -11.05
C ARG A 429 5.11 17.22 -11.03
N VAL A 430 4.79 17.86 -9.91
CA VAL A 430 5.08 19.27 -9.66
C VAL A 430 6.23 19.35 -8.66
N GLU A 431 7.29 20.10 -9.00
CA GLU A 431 8.44 20.31 -8.13
C GLU A 431 8.80 21.80 -8.02
N PHE A 432 8.93 22.30 -6.79
CA PHE A 432 9.34 23.68 -6.53
C PHE A 432 10.85 23.73 -6.24
N LEU A 433 11.55 24.60 -6.96
CA LEU A 433 12.99 24.77 -6.88
C LEU A 433 13.34 26.22 -6.57
N LEU A 434 14.37 26.42 -5.75
CA LEU A 434 14.98 27.72 -5.49
C LEU A 434 16.24 27.87 -6.34
N ARG A 435 16.30 28.97 -7.10
CA ARG A 435 17.54 29.50 -7.67
C ARG A 435 17.96 30.75 -6.86
N PRO A 436 18.96 30.67 -5.98
CA PRO A 436 19.30 31.77 -5.05
C PRO A 436 19.91 33.00 -5.75
N HIS A 437 20.60 32.80 -6.87
CA HIS A 437 21.14 33.87 -7.72
C HIS A 437 21.16 33.45 -9.18
N ALA A 438 21.29 34.41 -10.11
CA ALA A 438 21.15 34.17 -11.56
C ALA A 438 22.04 33.05 -12.13
N GLU A 439 23.27 32.91 -11.60
CA GLU A 439 24.25 31.90 -12.03
C GLU A 439 24.10 30.52 -11.33
N ALA A 440 23.24 30.41 -10.32
CA ALA A 440 23.05 29.15 -9.60
C ALA A 440 22.15 28.18 -10.36
N THR A 441 22.45 26.87 -10.24
CA THR A 441 21.53 25.82 -10.64
C THR A 441 20.34 25.79 -9.67
N PRO A 442 19.07 25.77 -10.15
CA PRO A 442 17.91 25.57 -9.30
C PRO A 442 18.01 24.28 -8.50
N ARG A 443 17.60 24.29 -7.23
CA ARG A 443 17.60 23.12 -6.34
C ARG A 443 16.29 23.01 -5.56
N PRO A 444 15.87 21.80 -5.16
CA PRO A 444 14.67 21.63 -4.33
C PRO A 444 14.73 22.47 -3.06
N LEU A 445 13.58 22.99 -2.62
CA LEU A 445 13.46 23.94 -1.50
C LEU A 445 14.16 23.47 -0.21
N GLY A 446 14.25 22.16 0.05
CA GLY A 446 14.96 21.60 1.21
C GLY A 446 16.47 21.34 1.03
N LYS A 447 17.09 21.74 -0.09
CA LYS A 447 18.51 21.43 -0.38
C LYS A 447 19.29 22.65 -0.90
N GLY A 448 20.23 23.11 -0.08
CA GLY A 448 21.35 23.95 -0.56
C GLY A 448 21.12 25.46 -0.57
N ALA A 449 20.27 25.98 0.32
CA ALA A 449 20.14 27.42 0.62
C ALA A 449 20.52 27.72 2.07
N SER A 450 20.87 28.98 2.36
CA SER A 450 20.98 29.46 3.74
C SER A 450 19.60 29.52 4.39
N GLY A 451 19.48 29.23 5.70
CA GLY A 451 18.20 29.26 6.42
C GLY A 451 17.43 30.57 6.22
N GLY A 452 18.11 31.72 6.28
CA GLY A 452 17.48 33.03 6.07
C GLY A 452 17.00 33.28 4.63
N GLU A 453 17.67 32.72 3.61
CA GLU A 453 17.22 32.83 2.21
C GLU A 453 15.96 32.00 1.97
N LEU A 454 15.92 30.82 2.57
CA LEU A 454 14.77 29.93 2.50
C LEU A 454 13.57 30.50 3.25
N SER A 455 13.74 31.03 4.46
CA SER A 455 12.65 31.67 5.22
C SER A 455 12.07 32.88 4.47
N ARG A 456 12.91 33.69 3.79
CA ARG A 456 12.42 34.79 2.95
C ARG A 456 11.71 34.33 1.68
N LEU A 457 12.18 33.25 1.05
CA LEU A 457 11.45 32.64 -0.07
C LEU A 457 10.09 32.10 0.37
N MET A 458 10.04 31.40 1.50
CA MET A 458 8.77 30.90 2.05
C MET A 458 7.85 32.07 2.37
N LEU A 459 8.33 33.15 2.98
CA LEU A 459 7.53 34.35 3.19
C LEU A 459 6.98 34.92 1.89
N ALA A 460 7.81 35.08 0.85
CA ALA A 460 7.37 35.57 -0.45
C ALA A 460 6.30 34.66 -1.08
N LEU A 461 6.48 33.34 -0.96
CA LEU A 461 5.57 32.34 -1.50
C LEU A 461 4.25 32.31 -0.73
N GLU A 462 4.30 32.29 0.60
CA GLU A 462 3.11 32.29 1.46
C GLU A 462 2.33 33.60 1.35
N VAL A 463 2.98 34.76 1.19
CA VAL A 463 2.27 36.03 0.91
C VAL A 463 1.45 35.94 -0.38
N VAL A 464 1.96 35.26 -1.41
CA VAL A 464 1.25 35.06 -2.68
C VAL A 464 0.15 33.99 -2.56
N LEU A 465 0.35 32.95 -1.73
CA LEU A 465 -0.58 31.83 -1.56
C LEU A 465 -1.62 32.02 -0.45
N ALA A 466 -1.41 32.94 0.50
CA ALA A 466 -2.20 33.08 1.72
C ALA A 466 -3.67 33.43 1.48
N ALA A 467 -3.99 34.02 0.33
CA ALA A 467 -5.37 34.29 -0.06
C ALA A 467 -6.15 33.03 -0.46
N VAL A 468 -5.47 31.90 -0.66
CA VAL A 468 -6.01 30.75 -1.39
C VAL A 468 -5.90 29.42 -0.64
N ASP A 469 -4.86 29.24 0.19
CA ASP A 469 -4.64 28.01 0.96
C ASP A 469 -4.02 28.31 2.34
N PRO A 470 -4.79 28.81 3.33
CA PRO A 470 -4.24 29.20 4.62
C PRO A 470 -4.10 28.01 5.58
N VAL A 471 -2.85 27.70 5.98
CA VAL A 471 -2.61 27.03 7.26
C VAL A 471 -2.94 28.03 8.39
N PRO A 472 -3.53 27.61 9.52
CA PRO A 472 -3.98 28.56 10.54
C PRO A 472 -2.86 29.43 11.15
N THR A 473 -1.63 28.90 11.22
CA THR A 473 -0.51 29.54 11.93
C THR A 473 0.80 29.35 11.18
N PHE A 474 1.58 30.41 11.05
CA PHE A 474 2.96 30.39 10.54
C PHE A 474 3.95 30.81 11.62
N VAL A 475 5.08 30.12 11.69
CA VAL A 475 6.19 30.46 12.58
C VAL A 475 7.42 30.75 11.72
N PHE A 476 7.98 31.94 11.81
CA PHE A 476 9.21 32.32 11.11
C PHE A 476 10.35 32.51 12.11
N ASP A 477 11.40 31.72 11.95
CA ASP A 477 12.68 31.88 12.62
C ASP A 477 13.75 32.32 11.60
N GLU A 478 14.63 33.21 12.03
CA GLU A 478 15.74 33.75 11.23
C GLU A 478 15.35 34.40 9.88
N VAL A 479 14.10 34.79 9.67
CA VAL A 479 13.65 35.47 8.43
C VAL A 479 14.40 36.79 8.18
N ASP A 480 14.88 37.40 9.26
CA ASP A 480 15.66 38.63 9.31
C ASP A 480 17.18 38.39 9.33
N SER A 481 17.64 37.14 9.15
CA SER A 481 19.07 36.81 9.16
C SER A 481 19.80 37.34 7.93
N GLY A 482 20.89 38.09 8.18
CA GLY A 482 21.76 38.65 7.14
C GLY A 482 21.16 39.86 6.40
N VAL A 483 20.09 40.47 6.92
CA VAL A 483 19.41 41.63 6.31
C VAL A 483 19.32 42.79 7.31
N GLY A 484 19.27 44.02 6.80
CA GLY A 484 19.22 45.23 7.63
C GLY A 484 18.69 46.43 6.87
N GLY A 485 18.42 47.52 7.59
CA GLY A 485 17.94 48.77 7.03
C GLY A 485 16.61 48.62 6.29
N LYS A 486 16.53 49.10 5.04
CA LYS A 486 15.29 49.11 4.24
C LYS A 486 14.71 47.71 4.02
N ALA A 487 15.56 46.69 3.89
CA ALA A 487 15.13 45.30 3.70
C ALA A 487 14.37 44.76 4.92
N ALA A 488 14.81 45.11 6.13
CA ALA A 488 14.15 44.68 7.38
C ALA A 488 12.74 45.29 7.53
N VAL A 489 12.56 46.54 7.09
CA VAL A 489 11.23 47.19 7.05
C VAL A 489 10.30 46.47 6.09
N GLU A 490 10.80 46.03 4.93
CA GLU A 490 9.99 45.28 3.96
C GLU A 490 9.58 43.90 4.48
N ILE A 491 10.49 43.20 5.15
CA ILE A 491 10.19 41.92 5.82
C ILE A 491 9.07 42.11 6.85
N GLY A 492 9.19 43.11 7.73
CA GLY A 492 8.15 43.44 8.70
C GLY A 492 6.80 43.73 8.04
N ARG A 493 6.79 44.49 6.94
CA ARG A 493 5.58 44.77 6.16
C ARG A 493 4.94 43.51 5.58
N ARG A 494 5.73 42.61 4.98
CA ARG A 494 5.20 41.37 4.39
C ARG A 494 4.67 40.39 5.43
N LEU A 495 5.35 40.27 6.56
CA LEU A 495 4.85 39.51 7.72
C LEU A 495 3.51 40.09 8.20
N LYS A 496 3.38 41.42 8.26
CA LYS A 496 2.13 42.09 8.64
C LYS A 496 1.01 41.87 7.63
N MET A 497 1.32 41.86 6.34
CA MET A 497 0.34 41.55 5.28
C MET A 497 -0.13 40.10 5.38
N LEU A 498 0.79 39.15 5.54
CA LEU A 498 0.45 37.74 5.75
C LEU A 498 -0.46 37.58 6.98
N ALA A 499 -0.12 38.27 8.07
CA ALA A 499 -0.88 38.27 9.32
C ALA A 499 -2.32 38.79 9.23
N GLN A 500 -2.73 39.42 8.11
CA GLN A 500 -4.13 39.81 7.89
C GLN A 500 -5.05 38.60 7.63
N HIS A 501 -4.48 37.48 7.20
CA HIS A 501 -5.23 36.29 6.78
C HIS A 501 -5.00 35.08 7.71
N VAL A 502 -3.85 35.03 8.38
CA VAL A 502 -3.39 33.90 9.19
C VAL A 502 -2.69 34.41 10.45
N GLN A 503 -2.50 33.55 11.44
CA GLN A 503 -1.65 33.89 12.59
C GLN A 503 -0.18 33.76 12.20
N VAL A 504 0.64 34.74 12.57
CA VAL A 504 2.09 34.75 12.27
C VAL A 504 2.88 35.01 13.54
N LEU A 505 3.78 34.10 13.90
CA LEU A 505 4.74 34.23 14.98
C LEU A 505 6.14 34.39 14.41
N VAL A 506 6.86 35.45 14.79
CA VAL A 506 8.23 35.68 14.29
C VAL A 506 9.18 35.89 15.45
N VAL A 507 10.31 35.20 15.40
CA VAL A 507 11.45 35.47 16.27
C VAL A 507 12.39 36.43 15.55
N THR A 508 12.64 37.60 16.14
CA THR A 508 13.48 38.63 15.50
C THR A 508 14.35 39.37 16.52
N HIS A 509 15.45 39.91 16.00
CA HIS A 509 16.33 40.82 16.74
C HIS A 509 16.35 42.23 16.10
N LEU A 510 15.62 42.43 14.99
CA LEU A 510 15.58 43.70 14.28
C LEU A 510 14.39 44.57 14.73
N PRO A 511 14.64 45.78 15.25
CA PRO A 511 13.56 46.67 15.69
C PRO A 511 12.64 47.08 14.53
N GLN A 512 13.15 47.09 13.30
CA GLN A 512 12.36 47.41 12.10
C GLN A 512 11.27 46.36 11.81
N VAL A 513 11.52 45.09 12.16
CA VAL A 513 10.52 44.01 12.03
C VAL A 513 9.58 44.03 13.24
N ALA A 514 10.14 44.16 14.44
CA ALA A 514 9.38 44.17 15.69
C ALA A 514 8.36 45.32 15.78
N ALA A 515 8.63 46.45 15.12
CA ALA A 515 7.69 47.58 15.07
C ALA A 515 6.33 47.22 14.45
N PHE A 516 6.25 46.21 13.57
CA PHE A 516 4.99 45.82 12.91
C PHE A 516 4.09 44.89 13.75
N ALA A 517 4.56 44.45 14.93
CA ALA A 517 3.82 43.52 15.78
C ALA A 517 2.43 44.05 16.17
N ASP A 518 1.43 43.16 16.12
CA ASP A 518 0.19 43.33 16.88
C ASP A 518 0.45 43.08 18.36
N GLU A 519 1.13 41.97 18.65
CA GLU A 519 1.56 41.57 19.99
C GLU A 519 3.09 41.46 20.03
N HIS A 520 3.71 42.20 20.95
CA HIS A 520 5.17 42.18 21.13
C HIS A 520 5.49 41.47 22.45
N ILE A 521 6.05 40.28 22.35
CA ILE A 521 6.42 39.42 23.46
C ILE A 521 7.93 39.56 23.72
N LEU A 522 8.28 39.94 24.94
CA LEU A 522 9.67 40.07 25.38
C LEU A 522 10.09 38.87 26.22
N VAL A 523 11.21 38.25 25.81
CA VAL A 523 11.93 37.26 26.62
C VAL A 523 13.10 37.93 27.32
N SER A 524 13.00 38.12 28.63
CA SER A 524 14.04 38.74 29.45
C SER A 524 14.64 37.73 30.41
N LYS A 525 15.87 37.99 30.88
CA LYS A 525 16.47 37.25 31.98
C LYS A 525 16.00 37.87 33.30
N SER A 526 15.51 37.05 34.21
CA SER A 526 15.18 37.50 35.56
C SER A 526 16.44 38.05 36.27
N SER A 527 16.29 39.16 36.99
CA SER A 527 17.39 39.88 37.66
C SER A 527 18.15 39.05 38.69
N ASP A 528 17.51 38.03 39.27
CA ASP A 528 18.05 37.23 40.38
C ASP A 528 18.36 35.75 40.02
N SER A 529 18.23 35.34 38.75
CA SER A 529 18.47 33.94 38.35
C SER A 529 18.86 33.73 36.88
N THR A 530 19.22 32.49 36.51
CA THR A 530 19.36 32.07 35.10
C THR A 530 18.03 31.76 34.43
N VAL A 531 16.91 32.19 35.02
CA VAL A 531 15.55 31.93 34.52
C VAL A 531 15.16 33.03 33.53
N SER A 532 14.57 32.61 32.41
CA SER A 532 13.93 33.53 31.47
C SER A 532 12.47 33.75 31.85
N ASP A 533 12.04 35.01 31.83
CA ASP A 533 10.65 35.44 31.99
C ASP A 533 10.10 35.87 30.62
N VAL A 534 8.79 35.68 30.42
CA VAL A 534 8.12 35.97 29.15
C VAL A 534 6.90 36.84 29.41
N ARG A 535 6.85 38.02 28.79
CA ARG A 535 5.77 38.99 29.01
C ARG A 535 5.37 39.68 27.72
N VAL A 536 4.08 40.01 27.60
CA VAL A 536 3.56 40.88 26.53
C VAL A 536 3.81 42.33 26.91
N LEU A 537 4.31 43.12 25.96
CA LEU A 537 4.61 44.54 26.15
C LEU A 537 3.42 45.42 25.80
N ASP A 538 3.14 46.43 26.62
CA ASP A 538 2.26 47.53 26.25
C ASP A 538 2.96 48.52 25.29
N ASN A 539 2.24 49.54 24.79
CA ASN A 539 2.80 50.49 23.82
C ASN A 539 4.01 51.28 24.34
N ASP A 540 4.02 51.67 25.62
CA ASP A 540 5.14 52.43 26.19
C ASP A 540 6.35 51.51 26.38
N GLU A 541 6.12 50.29 26.84
CA GLU A 541 7.14 49.26 26.97
C GLU A 541 7.72 48.81 25.63
N ARG A 542 6.90 48.77 24.57
CA ARG A 542 7.36 48.53 23.19
C ARG A 542 8.34 49.59 22.73
N VAL A 543 8.08 50.88 22.99
CA VAL A 543 9.03 51.96 22.65
C VAL A 543 10.37 51.75 23.37
N VAL A 544 10.33 51.34 24.64
CA VAL A 544 11.53 51.06 25.44
C VAL A 544 12.31 49.87 24.87
N GLU A 545 11.63 48.78 24.53
CA GLU A 545 12.26 47.59 23.96
C GLU A 545 12.85 47.87 22.56
N LEU A 546 12.12 48.57 21.69
CA LEU A 546 12.63 48.97 20.37
C LEU A 546 13.85 49.91 20.50
N ALA A 547 13.83 50.84 21.46
CA ALA A 547 14.98 51.70 21.75
C ALA A 547 16.19 50.87 22.23
N ARG A 548 15.96 49.86 23.07
CA ARG A 548 17.00 48.91 23.51
C ARG A 548 17.55 48.10 22.33
N MET A 549 16.70 47.61 21.43
CA MET A 549 17.12 46.88 20.22
C MET A 549 17.93 47.77 19.27
N LEU A 550 17.61 49.07 19.18
CA LEU A 550 18.32 50.05 18.34
C LEU A 550 19.68 50.47 18.92
N ALA A 551 19.73 50.76 20.22
CA ALA A 551 20.89 51.40 20.85
C ALA A 551 21.65 50.50 21.84
N GLY A 552 21.19 49.28 22.08
CA GLY A 552 21.75 48.34 23.04
C GLY A 552 21.44 48.64 24.51
N HIS A 553 20.65 49.70 24.80
CA HIS A 553 20.27 50.12 26.14
C HIS A 553 18.98 50.95 26.09
N GLU A 554 18.21 50.93 27.18
CA GLU A 554 16.85 51.49 27.26
C GLU A 554 16.77 53.01 27.53
N ASP A 555 17.86 53.62 27.97
CA ASP A 555 17.89 55.01 28.45
C ASP A 555 18.17 56.06 27.36
N SER A 556 18.44 55.63 26.12
CA SER A 556 18.76 56.55 25.03
C SER A 556 17.52 57.31 24.55
N ARG A 557 17.45 58.61 24.86
CA ARG A 557 16.37 59.49 24.38
C ARG A 557 16.25 59.51 22.86
N ALA A 558 17.37 59.59 22.14
CA ALA A 558 17.37 59.58 20.68
C ALA A 558 16.86 58.25 20.10
N ALA A 559 17.16 57.13 20.77
CA ALA A 559 16.67 55.81 20.35
C ALA A 559 15.16 55.66 20.59
N ARG A 560 14.63 56.22 21.68
CA ARG A 560 13.18 56.26 21.93
C ARG A 560 12.43 57.10 20.89
N GLU A 561 12.98 58.25 20.51
CA GLU A 561 12.43 59.09 19.44
C GLU A 561 12.39 58.33 18.10
N HIS A 562 13.46 57.61 17.76
CA HIS A 562 13.49 56.78 16.55
C HIS A 562 12.58 55.54 16.63
N ALA A 563 12.46 54.91 17.80
CA ALA A 563 11.53 53.80 18.03
C ALA A 563 10.08 54.23 17.82
N GLN A 564 9.71 55.42 18.30
CA GLN A 564 8.38 55.98 18.09
C GLN A 564 8.11 56.25 16.60
N GLU A 565 9.11 56.76 15.87
CA GLU A 565 9.01 56.94 14.42
C GLU A 565 8.81 55.61 13.69
N LEU A 566 9.52 54.55 14.09
CA LEU A 566 9.34 53.21 13.53
C LEU A 566 7.93 52.68 13.78
N LEU A 567 7.41 52.78 15.01
CA LEU A 567 6.04 52.35 15.33
C LEU A 567 5.00 53.11 14.52
N ASN A 568 5.16 54.43 14.37
CA ASN A 568 4.23 55.26 13.60
C ASN A 568 4.25 54.93 12.10
N ASN A 569 5.42 54.53 11.57
CA ASN A 569 5.59 54.14 10.17
C ASN A 569 5.27 52.66 9.91
N ALA A 570 5.16 51.84 10.96
CA ALA A 570 4.87 50.40 10.89
C ALA A 570 3.36 50.14 10.73
N VAL A 571 2.73 50.85 9.81
CA VAL A 571 1.32 50.70 9.45
C VAL A 571 1.24 50.25 8.00
N LEU A 572 0.32 49.33 7.69
CA LEU A 572 0.05 48.98 6.30
C LEU A 572 -0.54 50.19 5.58
N PRO A 573 -0.08 50.54 4.36
CA PRO A 573 -0.74 51.58 3.58
C PRO A 573 -2.20 51.19 3.36
N GLU A 574 -3.14 52.12 3.56
CA GLU A 574 -4.55 51.89 3.24
C GLU A 574 -4.64 51.39 1.81
N SER A 575 -5.24 50.21 1.62
CA SER A 575 -5.51 49.65 0.31
C SER A 575 -6.48 50.59 -0.41
N HIS A 576 -5.97 51.45 -1.29
CA HIS A 576 -6.80 52.11 -2.28
C HIS A 576 -7.39 51.02 -3.19
N GLY A 577 -8.63 50.64 -2.90
CA GLY A 577 -9.37 49.65 -3.65
C GLY A 577 -9.29 49.94 -5.15
N SER A 578 -8.84 48.94 -5.90
CA SER A 578 -8.93 48.86 -7.35
C SER A 578 -9.87 47.72 -7.70
#